data_AF-A0A392NKD8-F1
#
_entry.id   AF-A0A392NKD8-F1
#
_cell.length_a   1.000
_cell.length_b   1.000
_cell.length_c   1.000
_cell.angle_alpha   90.00
_cell.angle_beta   90.00
_cell.angle_gamma   90.00
#
_symmetry.space_group_name_H-M   'P 1'
#
loop_
_entity.id
_entity.type
_entity.pdbx_description
1 polymer ?
#
loop_
_entity_poly.entity_id
_entity_poly.type
_entity_poly.pdbx_seq_one_letter_code
_entity_poly.pdbx_strand_id
1 'polypeptide(L)' 'MRYAFPWWREKEIISEERRSQGLCPLTPEEAALVLRALGFGRETQIYIAAGEIYGGERRLAQLRAAFPQI' A
#
# COMPACT_ATOMS: atom_id res chain seq x y z
N MET A 1 -0.74 24.78 -3.29
CA MET A 1 -1.02 23.39 -2.86
C MET A 1 -0.89 23.18 -1.34
N ARG A 2 0.18 23.65 -0.66
CA ARG A 2 0.34 23.48 0.80
C ARG A 2 -0.79 24.07 1.65
N TYR A 3 -1.30 25.24 1.27
CA TYR A 3 -2.40 25.90 1.99
C TYR A 3 -3.77 25.23 1.86
N ALA A 4 -3.92 24.24 0.97
CA ALA A 4 -5.19 23.52 0.79
C ALA A 4 -5.42 22.43 1.85
N PHE A 5 -4.37 22.02 2.58
CA PHE A 5 -4.42 20.89 3.51
C PHE A 5 -3.92 21.32 4.89
N PRO A 6 -4.81 21.69 5.84
CA PRO A 6 -4.41 22.28 7.14
C PRO A 6 -3.35 21.50 7.92
N TRP A 7 -3.32 20.17 7.77
CA TRP A 7 -2.37 19.24 8.39
C TRP A 7 -0.97 19.24 7.75
N TRP A 8 -0.69 20.03 6.72
CA TRP A 8 0.63 20.10 6.07
C TRP A 8 1.78 20.53 6.99
N ARG A 9 1.45 21.19 8.13
CA ARG A 9 2.40 21.62 9.17
C ARG A 9 2.60 20.59 10.27
N GLU A 10 1.75 19.56 10.35
CA GLU A 10 1.82 18.52 11.35
C GLU A 10 2.95 17.55 10.96
N LYS A 11 4.06 17.61 11.70
CA LYS A 11 5.29 16.84 11.39
C LYS A 11 5.47 15.62 12.29
N GLU A 12 4.78 15.55 13.41
CA GLU A 12 4.75 14.36 14.27
C GLU A 12 3.66 13.40 13.78
N ILE A 13 4.10 12.22 13.34
CA ILE A 13 3.22 11.15 12.88
C ILE A 13 3.47 9.95 13.81
N ILE A 14 2.52 9.68 14.71
CA ILE A 14 2.49 8.45 15.49
C ILE A 14 1.86 7.36 14.61
N SER A 15 2.71 6.53 14.01
CA SER A 15 2.30 5.56 12.99
C SER A 15 1.27 4.54 13.49
N GLU A 16 1.38 4.10 14.75
CA GLU A 16 0.46 3.14 15.36
C GLU A 16 -0.95 3.70 15.51
N GLU A 17 -1.08 4.94 15.99
CA GLU A 17 -2.37 5.61 16.15
C GLU A 17 -3.01 5.93 14.79
N ARG A 18 -2.21 6.39 13.81
CA ARG A 18 -2.72 6.62 12.46
C ARG A 18 -3.19 5.31 11.81
N ARG A 19 -2.51 4.20 12.05
CA ARG A 19 -2.91 2.88 11.56
C ARG A 19 -4.19 2.39 12.23
N SER A 20 -4.34 2.55 13.55
CA SER A 20 -5.56 2.15 14.26
C SER A 20 -6.79 2.98 13.83
N GLN A 21 -6.59 4.23 13.44
CA GLN A 21 -7.61 5.10 12.86
C GLN A 21 -7.90 4.83 11.37
N GLY A 22 -7.21 3.88 10.74
CA GLY A 22 -7.38 3.57 9.31
C GLY A 22 -6.82 4.62 8.35
N LEU A 23 -5.92 5.49 8.82
CA LEU A 23 -5.30 6.56 8.02
C LEU A 23 -4.02 6.11 7.32
N CYS A 24 -3.49 4.92 7.65
CA CYS A 24 -2.36 4.34 6.93
C CYS A 24 -2.85 3.52 5.73
N PRO A 25 -2.18 3.62 4.55
CA PRO A 25 -2.47 2.72 3.44
C PRO A 25 -2.08 1.29 3.81
N LEU A 26 -2.70 0.34 3.10
CA LEU A 26 -2.33 -1.08 3.17
C LEU A 26 -0.88 -1.27 2.72
N THR A 27 -0.16 -2.19 3.38
CA THR A 27 1.13 -2.64 2.87
C THR A 27 0.93 -3.49 1.60
N PRO A 28 1.96 -3.65 0.76
CA PRO A 28 1.87 -4.55 -0.39
C PRO A 28 1.44 -5.98 -0.02
N GLU A 29 1.86 -6.47 1.15
CA GLU A 29 1.42 -7.77 1.67
C GLU A 29 -0.08 -7.81 1.99
N GLU A 30 -0.57 -6.79 2.69
CA GLU A 30 -1.98 -6.65 3.07
C GLU A 30 -2.86 -6.51 1.82
N ALA A 31 -2.43 -5.71 0.84
CA ALA A 31 -3.10 -5.58 -0.44
C ALA A 31 -3.20 -6.94 -1.17
N ALA A 32 -2.12 -7.73 -1.18
CA ALA A 32 -2.14 -9.06 -1.78
C ALA A 32 -3.15 -10.00 -1.10
N LEU A 33 -3.25 -9.95 0.23
CA LEU A 33 -4.21 -10.73 1.00
C LEU A 33 -5.65 -10.33 0.69
N VAL A 34 -5.93 -9.03 0.67
CA VAL A 34 -7.26 -8.48 0.35
C VAL A 34 -7.68 -8.88 -1.07
N LEU A 35 -6.80 -8.73 -2.07
CA LEU A 35 -7.11 -9.12 -3.44
C LEU A 35 -7.45 -10.62 -3.55
N ARG A 36 -6.70 -11.50 -2.89
CA ARG A 36 -7.04 -12.93 -2.86
C ARG A 36 -8.38 -13.19 -2.16
N ALA A 37 -8.66 -12.51 -1.06
CA ALA A 37 -9.93 -12.65 -0.34
C ALA A 37 -11.14 -12.19 -1.16
N LEU A 38 -10.94 -11.21 -2.06
CA LEU A 38 -11.95 -10.76 -3.02
C LEU A 38 -12.12 -11.72 -4.22
N GLY A 39 -11.33 -12.79 -4.31
CA GLY A 39 -11.42 -13.79 -5.37
C GLY A 39 -10.54 -13.53 -6.60
N PHE A 40 -9.60 -12.58 -6.54
CA PHE A 40 -8.64 -12.40 -7.62
C PHE A 40 -7.65 -13.57 -7.66
N GLY A 41 -7.54 -14.17 -8.85
CA GLY A 41 -6.66 -15.30 -9.10
C GLY A 41 -5.22 -14.89 -9.38
N ARG A 42 -4.31 -15.85 -9.33
CA ARG A 42 -2.88 -15.64 -9.60
C ARG A 42 -2.58 -15.04 -10.98
N GLU A 43 -3.46 -15.27 -11.95
CA GLU A 43 -3.34 -14.76 -13.33
C GLU A 43 -3.93 -13.36 -13.53
N THR A 44 -4.45 -12.73 -12.48
CA THR A 44 -4.92 -11.35 -12.56
C THR A 44 -3.75 -10.43 -12.90
N GLN A 45 -3.88 -9.68 -14.00
CA GLN A 45 -2.98 -8.60 -14.35
C GLN A 45 -3.15 -7.45 -13.35
N ILE A 46 -2.06 -7.05 -12.71
CA ILE A 46 -2.05 -5.93 -11.76
C ILE A 46 -1.12 -4.84 -12.28
N TYR A 47 -1.52 -3.58 -12.11
CA TYR A 47 -0.68 -2.42 -12.43
C TYR A 47 -0.35 -1.67 -11.15
N ILE A 48 0.94 -1.48 -10.88
CA ILE A 48 1.41 -0.78 -9.68
C ILE A 48 1.67 0.69 -10.02
N ALA A 49 0.91 1.60 -9.43
CA ALA A 49 1.18 3.04 -9.46
C ALA A 49 2.03 3.53 -8.27
N ALA A 50 2.68 2.60 -7.55
CA ALA A 50 3.43 2.85 -6.33
C ALA A 50 4.64 1.91 -6.20
N GLY A 51 5.82 2.35 -6.63
CA GLY A 51 7.06 1.56 -6.59
C GLY A 51 7.94 1.90 -5.39
N GLU A 52 8.84 2.86 -5.58
CA GLU A 52 9.87 3.22 -4.60
C GLU A 52 9.32 3.64 -3.23
N ILE A 53 8.12 4.25 -3.21
CA ILE A 53 7.51 4.76 -1.98
C ILE A 53 7.23 3.67 -0.94
N TYR A 54 7.12 2.40 -1.35
CA TYR A 54 6.86 1.28 -0.45
C TYR A 54 8.13 0.50 -0.07
N GLY A 55 9.31 0.97 -0.44
CA GLY A 55 10.58 0.26 -0.22
C GLY A 55 11.01 -0.61 -1.40
N GLY A 56 10.53 -0.28 -2.60
CA GLY A 56 10.93 -0.88 -3.87
C GLY A 56 10.63 -2.37 -3.97
N GLU A 57 11.41 -3.05 -4.81
CA GLU A 57 11.23 -4.48 -5.15
C GLU A 57 11.21 -5.41 -3.94
N ARG A 58 11.95 -5.08 -2.87
CA ARG A 58 11.97 -5.89 -1.65
C ARG A 58 10.59 -6.05 -1.03
N ARG A 59 9.82 -4.96 -0.97
CA ARG A 59 8.49 -4.93 -0.34
C ARG A 59 7.39 -5.35 -1.31
N LEU A 60 7.62 -5.18 -2.61
CA LEU A 60 6.72 -5.69 -3.66
C LEU A 60 6.86 -7.19 -3.92
N ALA A 61 7.95 -7.84 -3.47
CA ALA A 61 8.21 -9.26 -3.69
C ALA A 61 7.04 -10.18 -3.29
N GLN A 62 6.36 -9.88 -2.17
CA GLN A 62 5.21 -10.68 -1.72
C GLN A 62 3.96 -10.48 -2.59
N LEU A 63 3.77 -9.28 -3.13
CA LEU A 63 2.70 -8.99 -4.09
C LEU A 63 2.98 -9.69 -5.44
N ARG A 64 4.23 -9.64 -5.94
CA ARG A 64 4.69 -10.37 -7.13
C ARG A 64 4.54 -11.89 -6.99
N ALA A 65 4.83 -12.43 -5.80
CA ALA A 65 4.65 -13.85 -5.55
C ALA A 65 3.18 -14.28 -5.60
N ALA A 66 2.26 -13.41 -5.14
CA ALA A 66 0.83 -13.64 -5.19
C ALA A 66 0.26 -13.48 -6.61
N PHE A 67 0.77 -12.51 -7.37
CA PHE A 67 0.33 -12.15 -8.72
C PHE A 67 1.56 -11.95 -9.63
N PRO A 68 1.99 -12.99 -10.36
CA PRO A 68 3.16 -12.92 -11.22
C PRO A 68 3.01 -12.00 -12.44
N GLN A 69 1.77 -11.65 -12.82
CA GLN A 69 1.45 -10.78 -13.95
C GLN A 69 1.39 -9.30 -13.52
N ILE A 70 2.42 -8.82 -12.83
CA ILE A 70 2.47 -7.48 -12.24
C ILE A 70 3.67 -6.66 -12.70
#